data_AF-A0A918CZR0-F1
#
_entry.id   AF-A0A918CZR0-F1
#
_cell.length_a   1.000
_cell.length_b   1.000
_cell.length_c   1.000
_cell.angle_alpha   90.00
_cell.angle_beta   90.00
_cell.angle_gamma   90.00
#
_symmetry.space_group_name_H-M   'P 1'
#
loop_
_entity.id
_entity.type
_entity.pdbx_description
1 polymer ?
#
loop_
_entity_poly.entity_id
_entity_poly.type
_entity_poly.pdbx_seq_one_letter_code
_entity_poly.pdbx_strand_id
1 'polypeptide(L)' 'MENNTKYTASGTNIEEVKRANENSGMSYNEAKEYIARTTGGHGTEIYSNTNAEQVRKKNQQGQ' A
#
# COMPACT_ATOMS: atom_id res chain seq x y z
N MET A 1 15.92 -36.43 3.42
CA MET A 1 15.59 -35.94 2.06
C MET A 1 15.69 -34.43 2.13
N GLU A 2 16.70 -33.83 1.49
CA GLU A 2 16.74 -32.38 1.33
C GLU A 2 15.62 -31.98 0.37
N ASN A 3 14.68 -31.18 0.85
CA ASN A 3 13.60 -30.69 0.03
C ASN A 3 14.21 -29.71 -0.98
N ASN A 4 14.20 -30.07 -2.26
CA ASN A 4 14.67 -29.23 -3.37
C ASN A 4 13.69 -28.06 -3.61
N THR A 5 13.45 -27.23 -2.59
CA THR A 5 12.52 -26.08 -2.60
C THR A 5 13.13 -24.83 -3.23
N LYS A 6 14.31 -24.95 -3.86
CA LYS A 6 15.02 -23.80 -4.45
C LYS A 6 14.31 -23.25 -5.70
N TYR A 7 13.56 -24.09 -6.41
CA TYR A 7 12.83 -23.73 -7.62
C TYR A 7 11.34 -24.06 -7.49
N THR A 8 10.49 -23.19 -8.03
CA THR A 8 9.05 -23.47 -8.16
C THR A 8 8.79 -24.48 -9.29
N ALA A 9 7.56 -24.97 -9.41
CA ALA A 9 7.14 -25.85 -10.52
C ALA A 9 7.34 -25.21 -11.92
N SER A 10 7.34 -23.89 -12.00
CA SER A 10 7.63 -23.13 -13.21
C SER A 10 9.13 -22.88 -13.43
N GLY A 11 10.01 -23.41 -12.57
CA GLY A 11 11.47 -23.22 -12.65
C GLY A 11 11.98 -21.90 -12.06
N THR A 12 11.16 -21.17 -11.30
CA THR A 12 11.55 -19.88 -10.71
C THR A 12 12.44 -20.09 -9.49
N ASN A 13 13.63 -19.48 -9.47
CA ASN A 13 14.55 -19.53 -8.34
C ASN A 13 14.06 -18.67 -7.16
N ILE A 14 13.70 -19.31 -6.06
CA ILE A 14 13.10 -18.65 -4.89
C ILE A 14 14.10 -17.69 -4.21
N GLU A 15 15.37 -18.07 -4.10
CA GLU A 15 16.37 -17.24 -3.41
C GLU A 15 16.72 -15.97 -4.20
N GLU A 16 16.66 -16.05 -5.52
CA GLU A 16 16.82 -14.89 -6.39
C GLU A 16 15.64 -13.92 -6.28
N VAL A 17 14.41 -14.44 -6.22
CA VAL A 17 13.20 -13.62 -6.03
C VAL A 17 13.22 -12.92 -4.67
N LYS A 18 13.60 -13.61 -3.59
CA LYS A 18 13.73 -12.98 -2.27
C LYS A 18 14.73 -11.83 -2.29
N ARG A 19 15.93 -12.06 -2.84
CA ARG A 19 16.96 -11.02 -2.99
C ARG A 19 16.45 -9.84 -3.84
N ALA A 20 15.73 -10.10 -4.92
CA ALA A 20 15.16 -9.05 -5.75
C ALA A 20 14.10 -8.24 -4.98
N ASN A 21 13.24 -8.90 -4.21
CA ASN A 21 12.23 -8.24 -3.37
C ASN A 21 12.86 -7.37 -2.29
N GLU A 22 13.91 -7.84 -1.62
CA GLU A 22 14.66 -7.05 -0.63
C GLU A 22 15.26 -5.77 -1.22
N ASN A 23 15.58 -5.79 -2.53
CA ASN A 23 16.13 -4.65 -3.27
C ASN A 23 15.06 -3.85 -4.05
N SER A 24 13.78 -4.21 -3.96
CA SER A 24 12.70 -3.63 -4.78
C SER A 24 12.11 -2.32 -4.23
N GLY A 25 12.55 -1.88 -3.05
CA GLY A 25 12.05 -0.68 -2.39
C GLY A 25 10.77 -0.92 -1.58
N MET A 26 9.97 0.12 -1.38
CA MET A 26 8.72 0.03 -0.64
C MET A 26 7.70 -0.81 -1.40
N SER A 27 7.01 -1.71 -0.69
CA SER A 27 5.81 -2.33 -1.23
C SER A 27 4.74 -1.28 -1.52
N TYR A 28 3.74 -1.67 -2.32
CA TYR A 28 2.62 -0.79 -2.65
C TYR A 28 1.92 -0.21 -1.40
N ASN A 29 1.69 -1.03 -0.38
CA ASN A 29 1.01 -0.59 0.84
C ASN A 29 1.89 0.36 1.66
N GLU A 30 3.19 0.10 1.75
CA GLU A 30 4.14 0.98 2.40
C GLU A 30 4.27 2.32 1.66
N ALA A 31 4.35 2.29 0.32
CA ALA A 31 4.39 3.50 -0.48
C ALA A 31 3.09 4.32 -0.34
N LYS A 32 1.93 3.65 -0.35
CA LYS A 32 0.63 4.29 -0.12
C LYS A 32 0.56 4.97 1.25
N GLU A 33 1.01 4.28 2.29
CA GLU A 33 1.04 4.83 3.64
C GLU A 33 2.06 5.98 3.77
N TYR A 34 3.25 5.82 3.21
CA TYR A 34 4.28 6.86 3.17
C TYR A 34 3.75 8.12 2.49
N ILE A 35 3.11 7.99 1.33
CA ILE A 35 2.48 9.11 0.62
C ILE A 35 1.40 9.74 1.50
N ALA A 36 0.47 8.96 2.06
CA ALA A 36 -0.58 9.46 2.93
C ALA A 36 -0.05 10.23 4.15
N ARG A 37 1.08 9.81 4.72
CA ARG A 37 1.72 10.46 5.89
C ARG A 37 2.54 11.70 5.54
N THR A 38 3.16 11.76 4.36
CA THR A 38 4.16 12.79 4.03
C THR A 38 3.65 13.87 3.07
N THR A 39 2.81 13.49 2.11
CA THR A 39 2.42 14.36 0.99
C THR A 39 0.94 14.29 0.65
N GLY A 40 0.22 13.29 1.17
CA GLY A 40 -1.19 13.05 0.87
C GLY A 40 -2.10 14.13 1.42
N GLY A 41 -3.11 14.51 0.63
CA GLY A 41 -4.21 15.38 1.08
C GLY A 41 -3.92 16.88 1.07
N HIS A 42 -2.66 17.32 1.12
CA HIS A 42 -2.32 18.75 1.14
C HIS A 42 -2.63 19.45 -0.19
N GLY A 43 -3.40 20.54 -0.15
CA GLY A 43 -3.74 21.34 -1.33
C GLY A 43 -4.66 20.64 -2.34
N THR A 44 -5.19 19.46 -1.98
CA THR A 44 -6.12 18.70 -2.82
C THR A 44 -7.58 18.99 -2.49
N GLU A 45 -7.86 19.91 -1.56
CA GLU A 45 -9.22 20.24 -1.17
C GLU A 45 -10.07 20.69 -2.36
N ILE A 46 -9.44 21.37 -3.33
CA ILE A 46 -10.08 21.85 -4.57
C ILE A 46 -10.54 20.73 -5.51
N TYR A 47 -9.94 19.54 -5.41
CA TYR A 47 -10.29 18.38 -6.23
C TYR A 47 -11.32 17.46 -5.53
N SER A 48 -11.61 17.71 -4.26
CA SER A 48 -12.59 16.95 -3.50
C SER A 48 -13.99 17.50 -3.73
N ASN A 49 -14.91 16.64 -4.18
CA ASN A 49 -16.35 16.93 -4.21
C ASN A 49 -17.03 16.66 -2.85
N THR A 50 -16.25 16.44 -1.79
CA THR A 50 -16.77 16.14 -0.46
C THR A 50 -17.34 17.39 0.20
N ASN A 51 -18.63 17.38 0.51
CA ASN A 51 -19.26 18.44 1.30
C ASN A 51 -18.99 18.22 2.80
N ALA A 52 -18.09 19.03 3.37
CA ALA A 52 -17.68 18.93 4.78
C ALA A 52 -18.86 19.06 5.77
N GLU A 53 -19.84 19.92 5.48
CA GLU A 53 -21.01 20.12 6.34
C GLU A 53 -21.91 18.88 6.38
N GLN A 54 -22.09 18.21 5.24
CA GLN A 54 -22.85 16.96 5.18
C GLN A 54 -22.15 15.83 5.95
N VAL A 55 -20.82 15.74 5.84
CA VAL A 55 -20.02 14.74 6.57
C VAL A 55 -20.10 14.96 8.08
N ARG A 56 -19.96 16.22 8.53
CA ARG A 56 -20.09 16.57 9.96
C ARG A 56 -21.44 16.17 10.54
N LYS A 57 -22.53 16.47 9.84
CA LYS A 57 -23.89 16.09 10.26
C LYS A 57 -24.05 14.57 10.37
N LYS A 58 -23.58 13.81 9.38
CA LYS A 58 -23.65 12.33 9.40
C LYS A 58 -22.87 11.74 10.58
N ASN A 59 -21.68 12.26 10.86
CA ASN A 59 -20.85 11.75 11.96
C ASN A 59 -21.46 12.05 13.34
N GLN A 60 -22.18 13.17 13.48
CA GLN A 60 -22.90 13.50 14.73
C GLN A 60 -24.19 12.70 14.91
N GLN A 61 -24.87 12.31 13.82
CA GLN A 61 -26.09 11.50 13.88
C GLN A 61 -25.82 10.01 14.13
N GLY A 62 -24.60 9.56 13.85
CA GLY A 62 -24.16 8.18 14.11
C GLY A 62 -23.50 7.95 15.47
N GLN A 63 -23.44 8.97 16.33
CA GLN A 63 -22.97 8.88 17.72
C GLN A 63 -24.13 8.76 18.70
#